data_AF-A0A8H6MM41-F1
#
_entry.id   AF-A0A8H6MM41-F1
#
_cell.length_a   1.000
_cell.length_b   1.000
_cell.length_c   1.000
_cell.angle_alpha   90.00
_cell.angle_beta   90.00
_cell.angle_gamma   90.00
#
_symmetry.space_group_name_H-M   'P 1'
#
loop_
_entity.id
_entity.type
_entity.pdbx_description
1 polymer ?
#
loop_
_entity_poly.entity_id
_entity_poly.type
_entity_poly.pdbx_seq_one_letter_code
_entity_poly.pdbx_strand_id
1 'polypeptide(L)'
;MVTSAGKPNTPQSSFGAGALLKAITASAATSTSSLESLRTDLEQTTNVLVNAGGKFAGSNQFNVFGREVDDLVHRLDALIMALKDCKGRACSRPWLTLHPGEEVSSLRGALDAKFDKFYQSQPKMYFESCEAAFIKEKESDEPANQYHGTDNQRLTFDYGDEWILAV
;
A
#
# COMPACT_ATOMS: atom_id res chain seq x y z
N MET A 1 34.27 -20.79 -65.30
CA MET A 1 33.44 -19.66 -64.87
C MET A 1 32.41 -20.20 -63.88
N VAL A 2 32.56 -19.93 -62.59
CA VAL A 2 31.56 -19.37 -61.66
C VAL A 2 32.30 -19.14 -60.34
N THR A 3 32.10 -17.95 -59.82
CA THR A 3 32.69 -17.27 -58.68
C THR A 3 32.02 -17.62 -57.35
N SER A 4 32.85 -17.62 -56.29
CA SER A 4 32.63 -17.23 -54.88
C SER A 4 31.22 -16.89 -54.37
N ALA A 5 30.84 -17.53 -53.25
CA ALA A 5 30.25 -16.92 -52.05
C ALA A 5 30.37 -17.98 -50.92
N GLY A 6 30.97 -17.76 -49.76
CA GLY A 6 30.93 -16.57 -48.90
C GLY A 6 30.16 -16.96 -47.63
N LYS A 7 30.85 -17.59 -46.66
CA LYS A 7 30.33 -18.03 -45.36
C LYS A 7 29.80 -16.80 -44.58
N PRO A 8 28.57 -16.83 -44.02
CA PRO A 8 28.11 -15.71 -43.21
C PRO A 8 28.88 -15.65 -41.88
N ASN A 9 29.59 -14.54 -41.71
CA ASN A 9 30.23 -14.11 -40.47
C ASN A 9 29.15 -13.69 -39.47
N THR A 10 29.09 -14.34 -38.32
CA THR A 10 28.41 -13.80 -37.13
C THR A 10 29.43 -12.99 -36.33
N PRO A 11 29.26 -11.68 -36.12
CA PRO A 11 30.13 -10.93 -35.24
C PRO A 11 29.86 -11.33 -33.79
N GLN A 12 30.91 -11.78 -33.10
CA GLN A 12 30.96 -11.80 -31.65
C GLN A 12 31.03 -10.36 -31.15
N SER A 13 30.02 -9.91 -30.40
CA SER A 13 30.16 -8.77 -29.49
C SER A 13 29.90 -9.26 -28.07
N SER A 14 31.01 -9.37 -27.35
CA SER A 14 31.11 -9.47 -25.90
C SER A 14 30.29 -8.38 -25.22
N PHE A 15 29.31 -8.76 -24.40
CA PHE A 15 28.82 -7.91 -23.32
C PHE A 15 29.32 -8.48 -22.01
N GLY A 16 30.30 -7.79 -21.45
CA GLY A 16 30.89 -8.10 -20.17
C GLY A 16 29.92 -7.86 -19.01
N ALA A 17 30.09 -8.69 -17.98
CA ALA A 17 29.98 -8.37 -16.56
C ALA A 17 28.93 -7.31 -16.16
N GLY A 18 27.67 -7.55 -16.50
CA GLY A 18 26.53 -6.95 -15.79
C GLY A 18 26.05 -7.93 -14.73
N ALA A 19 26.65 -7.89 -13.53
CA ALA A 19 26.14 -8.60 -12.37
C ALA A 19 24.81 -7.96 -11.91
N LEU A 20 23.74 -8.18 -12.67
CA LEU A 20 22.35 -7.98 -12.26
C LEU A 20 21.77 -9.32 -11.81
N LEU A 21 22.42 -9.92 -10.82
CA LEU A 21 21.81 -10.91 -9.95
C LEU A 21 22.15 -10.55 -8.51
N LYS A 22 21.69 -9.38 -8.05
CA LYS A 22 21.21 -9.35 -6.67
C LYS A 22 19.88 -10.08 -6.70
N ALA A 23 19.96 -11.35 -6.34
CA ALA A 23 18.83 -12.17 -5.96
C ALA A 23 17.81 -11.27 -5.25
N ILE A 24 16.62 -11.17 -5.82
CA ILE A 24 15.45 -10.75 -5.04
C ILE A 24 15.24 -11.92 -4.08
N THR A 25 15.96 -11.91 -2.96
CA THR A 25 15.53 -12.61 -1.76
C THR A 25 14.20 -11.96 -1.42
N ALA A 26 13.13 -12.64 -1.82
CA ALA A 26 11.78 -12.33 -1.38
C ALA A 26 11.76 -12.50 0.15
N SER A 27 12.02 -11.41 0.85
CA SER A 27 11.63 -11.23 2.25
C SER A 27 11.24 -9.77 2.46
N ALA A 28 10.53 -9.18 1.50
CA ALA A 28 9.65 -8.08 1.89
C ALA A 28 8.66 -8.71 2.86
N ALA A 29 8.67 -8.26 4.11
CA ALA A 29 7.63 -8.61 5.06
C ALA A 29 6.35 -7.95 4.55
N THR A 30 5.65 -8.64 3.65
CA THR A 30 4.34 -8.21 3.17
C THR A 30 3.42 -8.23 4.37
N SER A 31 2.99 -7.06 4.84
CA SER A 31 1.91 -6.97 5.82
C SER A 31 0.71 -7.74 5.26
N THR A 32 0.38 -8.88 5.85
CA THR A 32 -0.75 -9.69 5.41
C THR A 32 -2.01 -9.09 5.98
N SER A 33 -2.83 -8.45 5.15
CA SER A 33 -4.11 -7.93 5.58
C SER A 33 -5.10 -9.06 5.88
N SER A 34 -5.77 -8.97 7.02
CA SER A 34 -6.92 -9.80 7.35
C SER A 34 -8.12 -8.92 7.71
N LEU A 35 -9.31 -9.38 7.36
CA LEU A 35 -10.56 -8.74 7.74
C LEU A 35 -11.54 -9.82 8.14
N GLU A 36 -12.15 -9.68 9.31
CA GLU A 36 -13.13 -10.61 9.84
C GLU A 36 -14.41 -9.87 10.21
N SER A 37 -15.54 -10.59 10.25
CA SER A 37 -16.81 -10.00 10.66
C SER A 37 -17.35 -10.62 11.93
N LEU A 38 -17.41 -9.80 12.98
CA LEU A 38 -17.96 -10.16 14.27
C LEU A 38 -19.47 -10.47 14.25
N ARG A 39 -20.17 -10.15 13.17
CA ARG A 39 -21.61 -10.47 13.03
C ARG A 39 -21.83 -11.93 12.62
N THR A 40 -20.96 -12.44 11.77
CA THR A 40 -21.07 -13.80 11.19
C THR A 40 -20.05 -14.76 11.76
N ASP A 41 -18.98 -14.24 12.35
CA ASP A 41 -17.84 -14.99 12.87
C ASP A 41 -17.34 -14.32 14.15
N LEU A 42 -18.01 -14.65 15.27
CA LEU A 42 -17.67 -14.16 16.60
C LEU A 42 -16.27 -14.58 17.05
N GLU A 43 -15.80 -15.72 16.55
CA GLU A 43 -14.50 -16.32 16.88
C GLU A 43 -13.37 -15.83 15.97
N GLN A 44 -13.66 -14.97 14.97
CA GLN A 44 -12.69 -14.36 14.06
C GLN A 44 -11.77 -15.39 13.35
N THR A 45 -12.35 -16.51 12.95
CA THR A 45 -11.63 -17.63 12.32
C THR A 45 -11.58 -17.55 10.79
N THR A 46 -12.40 -16.70 10.18
CA THR A 46 -12.62 -16.62 8.73
C THR A 46 -12.20 -15.24 8.22
N ASN A 47 -11.05 -15.19 7.53
CA ASN A 47 -10.60 -13.99 6.83
C ASN A 47 -11.42 -13.78 5.54
N VAL A 48 -12.14 -12.67 5.46
CA VAL A 48 -12.94 -12.30 4.28
C VAL A 48 -12.08 -11.77 3.12
N LEU A 49 -10.81 -11.46 3.37
CA LEU A 49 -9.83 -11.06 2.35
C LEU A 49 -9.13 -12.24 1.66
N VAL A 50 -9.53 -13.49 1.95
CA VAL A 50 -8.94 -14.65 1.27
C VAL A 50 -9.24 -14.56 -0.23
N ASN A 51 -8.18 -14.40 -1.01
CA ASN A 51 -8.24 -14.31 -2.45
C ASN A 51 -8.22 -15.72 -3.06
N ALA A 52 -9.37 -16.21 -3.50
CA ALA A 52 -9.47 -17.43 -4.29
C ALA A 52 -9.52 -17.05 -5.79
N GLY A 53 -8.36 -16.92 -6.42
CA GLY A 53 -8.25 -16.78 -7.89
C GLY A 53 -8.50 -15.38 -8.46
N GLY A 54 -8.10 -14.33 -7.76
CA GLY A 54 -8.27 -12.92 -8.16
C GLY A 54 -9.57 -12.28 -7.67
N LYS A 55 -10.36 -12.98 -6.86
CA LYS A 55 -11.57 -12.48 -6.21
C LYS A 55 -11.54 -12.83 -4.72
N PHE A 56 -11.81 -11.84 -3.89
CA PHE A 56 -12.04 -12.05 -2.47
C PHE A 56 -13.22 -12.99 -2.30
N ALA A 57 -13.04 -14.10 -1.59
CA ALA A 57 -14.04 -15.16 -1.45
C ALA A 57 -15.39 -14.65 -0.90
N GLY A 58 -15.43 -13.45 -0.32
CA GLY A 58 -16.62 -12.78 0.19
C GLY A 58 -17.13 -11.57 -0.63
N SER A 59 -16.60 -11.23 -1.81
CA SER A 59 -16.91 -9.95 -2.49
C SER A 59 -18.41 -9.73 -2.76
N ASN A 60 -19.17 -10.79 -3.03
CA ASN A 60 -20.62 -10.73 -3.25
C ASN A 60 -21.46 -10.90 -1.98
N GLN A 61 -20.84 -11.29 -0.86
CA GLN A 61 -21.53 -11.60 0.40
C GLN A 61 -21.30 -10.51 1.47
N PHE A 62 -20.23 -9.73 1.33
CA PHE A 62 -19.93 -8.62 2.21
C PHE A 62 -20.24 -7.30 1.55
N ASN A 63 -21.36 -6.69 1.97
CA ASN A 63 -21.71 -5.32 1.62
C ASN A 63 -21.66 -4.45 2.88
N VAL A 64 -20.77 -3.45 2.86
CA VAL A 64 -20.65 -2.50 3.96
C VAL A 64 -21.07 -1.13 3.45
N PHE A 65 -22.19 -0.62 3.99
CA PHE A 65 -22.80 0.66 3.56
C PHE A 65 -23.06 0.78 2.06
N GLY A 66 -23.42 -0.30 1.37
CA GLY A 66 -23.69 -0.31 -0.06
C GLY A 66 -22.44 -0.55 -0.93
N ARG A 67 -21.27 -0.77 -0.33
CA ARG A 67 -19.98 -0.89 -1.03
C ARG A 67 -19.40 -2.30 -0.95
N GLU A 68 -18.58 -2.63 -1.95
CA GLU A 68 -17.83 -3.89 -2.01
C GLU A 68 -16.68 -3.92 -0.99
N VAL A 69 -16.19 -5.12 -0.68
CA VAL A 69 -15.07 -5.31 0.27
C VAL A 69 -13.82 -4.54 -0.17
N ASP A 70 -13.52 -4.53 -1.46
CA ASP A 70 -12.32 -3.91 -2.02
C ASP A 70 -12.30 -2.40 -1.72
N ASP A 71 -13.45 -1.75 -1.92
CA ASP A 71 -13.62 -0.32 -1.60
C ASP A 71 -13.32 -0.05 -0.13
N LEU A 72 -13.84 -0.91 0.75
CA LEU A 72 -13.61 -0.83 2.19
C LEU A 72 -12.11 -0.99 2.52
N VAL A 73 -11.44 -1.98 1.93
CA VAL A 73 -10.00 -2.24 2.14
C VAL A 73 -9.18 -1.00 1.77
N HIS A 74 -9.47 -0.34 0.65
CA HIS A 74 -8.76 0.90 0.29
C HIS A 74 -8.87 2.00 1.35
N ARG A 75 -10.01 2.11 2.04
CA ARG A 75 -10.20 3.10 3.14
C ARG A 75 -9.48 2.68 4.41
N LEU A 76 -9.50 1.39 4.73
CA LEU A 76 -8.82 0.85 5.90
C LEU A 76 -7.31 0.99 5.77
N ASP A 77 -6.75 0.69 4.59
CA ASP A 77 -5.33 0.90 4.31
C ASP A 77 -4.91 2.37 4.46
N ALA A 78 -5.76 3.29 3.98
CA ALA A 78 -5.52 4.73 4.14
C ALA A 78 -5.55 5.16 5.62
N LEU A 79 -6.46 4.60 6.42
CA LEU A 79 -6.48 4.84 7.87
C LEU A 79 -5.23 4.29 8.55
N ILE A 80 -4.73 3.12 8.14
CA ILE A 80 -3.46 2.57 8.64
C ILE A 80 -2.32 3.56 8.34
N MET A 81 -2.24 4.09 7.12
CA MET A 81 -1.24 5.10 6.78
C MET A 81 -1.37 6.38 7.61
N ALA A 82 -2.60 6.83 7.91
CA ALA A 82 -2.83 8.00 8.74
C ALA A 82 -2.50 7.76 10.22
N LEU A 83 -2.59 6.50 10.68
CA LEU A 83 -2.41 6.11 12.07
C LEU A 83 -0.98 5.67 12.41
N LYS A 84 -0.19 5.16 11.46
CA LYS A 84 1.14 4.58 11.74
C LYS A 84 2.09 5.51 12.50
N ASP A 85 2.05 6.81 12.16
CA ASP A 85 2.92 7.85 12.74
C ASP A 85 2.11 8.95 13.44
N CYS A 86 0.86 8.66 13.79
CA CYS A 86 -0.02 9.70 14.33
C CYS A 86 0.52 10.25 15.67
N LYS A 87 0.31 11.56 15.90
CA LYS A 87 0.61 12.21 17.17
C LYS A 87 -0.57 13.05 17.65
N GLY A 88 -0.85 12.99 18.95
CA GLY A 88 -1.88 13.79 19.60
C GLY A 88 -3.27 13.60 18.99
N ARG A 89 -3.90 14.71 18.57
CA ARG A 89 -5.29 14.72 18.08
C ARG A 89 -5.49 13.93 16.78
N ALA A 90 -4.45 13.74 15.98
CA ALA A 90 -4.54 12.95 14.75
C ALA A 90 -4.86 11.47 15.02
N CYS A 91 -4.40 10.91 16.16
CA CYS A 91 -4.66 9.51 16.51
C CYS A 91 -6.13 9.23 16.85
N SER A 92 -6.83 10.21 17.46
CA SER A 92 -8.25 10.08 17.78
C SER A 92 -9.17 10.62 16.69
N ARG A 93 -8.63 11.39 15.73
CA ARG A 93 -9.36 11.96 14.59
C ARG A 93 -8.59 11.73 13.28
N PRO A 94 -8.34 10.47 12.88
CA PRO A 94 -7.49 10.15 11.73
C PRO A 94 -8.04 10.68 10.40
N TRP A 95 -9.35 10.88 10.31
CA TRP A 95 -9.97 11.47 9.13
C TRP A 95 -9.51 12.90 8.85
N LEU A 96 -9.12 13.68 9.87
CA LEU A 96 -8.57 15.02 9.65
C LEU A 96 -7.21 15.00 8.94
N THR A 97 -6.46 13.90 9.09
CA THR A 97 -5.20 13.70 8.36
C THR A 97 -5.46 13.45 6.88
N LEU A 98 -6.52 12.70 6.54
CA LEU A 98 -6.85 12.33 5.16
C LEU A 98 -7.75 13.37 4.47
N HIS A 99 -8.61 14.06 5.21
CA HIS A 99 -9.57 15.06 4.74
C HIS A 99 -9.49 16.31 5.63
N PRO A 100 -8.47 17.16 5.45
CA PRO A 100 -8.34 18.40 6.22
C PRO A 100 -9.51 19.38 6.01
N GLY A 101 -10.23 19.28 4.88
CA GLY A 101 -11.44 20.07 4.59
C GLY A 101 -12.71 19.56 5.27
N GLU A 102 -12.60 18.52 6.12
CA GLU A 102 -13.69 17.91 6.88
C GLU A 102 -14.82 17.32 6.03
N GLU A 103 -14.59 17.04 4.75
CA GLU A 103 -15.56 16.39 3.86
C GLU A 103 -15.90 14.96 4.32
N VAL A 104 -14.99 14.35 5.07
CA VAL A 104 -15.13 13.02 5.67
C VAL A 104 -14.73 13.06 7.14
N SER A 105 -15.62 12.54 7.99
CA SER A 105 -15.39 12.40 9.44
C SER A 105 -15.66 10.99 9.97
N SER A 106 -16.04 10.05 9.09
CA SER A 106 -16.36 8.67 9.46
C SER A 106 -16.11 7.72 8.29
N LEU A 107 -15.96 6.42 8.60
CA LEU A 107 -15.81 5.38 7.58
C LEU A 107 -16.99 5.36 6.59
N ARG A 108 -18.21 5.63 7.07
CA ARG A 108 -19.40 5.71 6.21
C ARG A 108 -19.30 6.86 5.21
N GLY A 109 -18.78 8.02 5.62
CA GLY A 109 -18.53 9.14 4.71
C GLY A 109 -17.39 8.87 3.73
N ALA A 110 -16.33 8.19 4.18
CA ALA A 110 -15.19 7.79 3.36
C ALA A 110 -15.58 6.84 2.22
N LEU A 111 -16.66 6.07 2.42
CA LEU A 111 -17.24 5.14 1.47
C LEU A 111 -18.16 5.79 0.43
N ASP A 112 -18.19 7.12 0.32
CA ASP A 112 -18.76 7.80 -0.84
C ASP A 112 -17.88 7.52 -2.09
N ALA A 113 -18.52 7.17 -3.21
CA ALA A 113 -17.84 6.79 -4.45
C ALA A 113 -16.97 7.91 -5.04
N LYS A 114 -17.29 9.18 -4.73
CA LYS A 114 -16.48 10.31 -5.20
C LYS A 114 -15.04 10.27 -4.69
N PHE A 115 -14.77 9.58 -3.59
CA PHE A 115 -13.44 9.45 -2.99
C PHE A 115 -12.69 8.17 -3.42
N ASP A 116 -13.27 7.31 -4.26
CA ASP A 116 -12.68 6.01 -4.61
C ASP A 116 -11.27 6.13 -5.15
N LYS A 117 -11.07 7.03 -6.13
CA LYS A 117 -9.76 7.27 -6.74
C LYS A 117 -8.73 7.74 -5.72
N PHE A 118 -9.14 8.59 -4.79
CA PHE A 118 -8.27 9.08 -3.73
C PHE A 118 -7.79 7.93 -2.84
N TYR A 119 -8.70 7.12 -2.31
CA TYR A 119 -8.34 5.99 -1.44
C TYR A 119 -7.57 4.88 -2.18
N GLN A 120 -7.86 4.64 -3.47
CA GLN A 120 -7.09 3.73 -4.30
C GLN A 120 -5.64 4.21 -4.52
N SER A 121 -5.43 5.52 -4.60
CA SER A 121 -4.10 6.13 -4.80
C SER A 121 -3.25 6.26 -3.53
N GLN A 122 -3.79 5.88 -2.37
CA GLN A 122 -3.04 5.95 -1.11
C GLN A 122 -1.84 5.00 -1.13
N PRO A 123 -0.67 5.43 -0.63
CA PRO A 123 0.43 4.52 -0.36
C PRO A 123 -0.03 3.40 0.58
N LYS A 124 0.67 2.27 0.54
CA LYS A 124 0.36 1.10 1.35
C LYS A 124 1.44 0.91 2.39
N MET A 125 1.03 0.48 3.58
CA MET A 125 1.97 0.14 4.64
C MET A 125 2.69 -1.17 4.28
N TYR A 126 4.01 -1.17 4.40
CA TYR A 126 4.81 -2.37 4.25
C TYR A 126 6.02 -2.31 5.19
N PHE A 127 6.62 -3.47 5.42
CA PHE A 127 7.86 -3.59 6.16
C PHE A 127 8.97 -4.08 5.22
N GLU A 128 10.14 -3.45 5.27
CA GLU A 128 11.30 -3.86 4.48
C GLU A 128 11.79 -5.26 4.88
N SER A 129 11.73 -5.56 6.19
CA SER A 129 12.17 -6.81 6.78
C SER A 129 11.35 -7.16 8.03
N CYS A 130 11.33 -8.44 8.39
CA CYS A 130 10.69 -8.92 9.61
C CYS A 130 11.70 -8.81 10.77
N GLU A 131 11.63 -7.70 11.51
CA GLU A 131 12.50 -7.46 12.65
C GLU A 131 11.93 -8.02 13.96
N ALA A 132 12.81 -8.31 14.94
CA ALA A 132 12.41 -8.85 16.24
C ALA A 132 11.74 -7.82 17.17
N ALA A 133 11.69 -6.55 16.76
CA ALA A 133 11.11 -5.44 17.51
C ALA A 133 10.58 -4.38 16.54
N PHE A 134 9.89 -3.38 17.09
CA PHE A 134 9.52 -2.19 16.33
C PHE A 134 10.77 -1.38 15.97
N ILE A 135 11.12 -1.38 14.69
CA ILE A 135 12.23 -0.62 14.11
C ILE A 135 11.64 0.26 13.01
N LYS A 136 11.59 1.57 13.27
CA LYS A 136 10.89 2.52 12.41
C LYS A 136 11.47 2.57 11.00
N GLU A 137 12.79 2.46 10.88
CA GLU A 137 13.51 2.50 9.60
C GLU A 137 13.22 1.28 8.72
N LYS A 138 12.53 0.28 9.26
CA LYS A 138 12.06 -0.90 8.53
C LYS A 138 10.60 -0.83 8.14
N GLU A 139 9.91 0.23 8.52
CA GLU A 139 8.56 0.53 8.07
C GLU A 139 8.60 1.38 6.80
N SER A 140 7.51 1.40 6.03
CA SER A 140 7.42 2.36 4.94
C SER A 140 7.45 3.78 5.49
N ASP A 141 8.22 4.69 4.89
CA ASP A 141 8.32 6.09 5.34
C ASP A 141 7.34 7.04 4.62
N GLU A 142 6.55 6.52 3.67
CA GLU A 142 5.63 7.35 2.89
C GLU A 142 4.50 7.95 3.76
N PRO A 143 4.23 9.27 3.71
CA PRO A 143 3.10 9.86 4.42
C PRO A 143 1.77 9.48 3.75
N ALA A 144 0.67 9.54 4.50
CA ALA A 144 -0.67 9.46 3.90
C ALA A 144 -0.94 10.67 3.00
N ASN A 145 -1.56 10.46 1.83
CA ASN A 145 -1.97 11.56 0.97
C ASN A 145 -3.17 12.29 1.59
N GLN A 146 -3.23 13.61 1.44
CA GLN A 146 -4.37 14.43 1.86
C GLN A 146 -5.32 14.67 0.68
N TYR A 147 -6.62 14.67 0.95
CA TYR A 147 -7.63 14.99 -0.03
C TYR A 147 -7.77 16.52 -0.13
N HIS A 148 -7.60 17.05 -1.34
CA HIS A 148 -7.74 18.48 -1.65
C HIS A 148 -8.80 18.75 -2.75
N GLY A 149 -9.73 17.82 -2.97
CA GLY A 149 -10.70 17.92 -4.06
C GLY A 149 -10.15 17.37 -5.39
N THR A 150 -10.26 18.15 -6.46
CA THR A 150 -9.92 17.68 -7.83
C THR A 150 -8.42 17.54 -8.09
N ASP A 151 -7.56 18.05 -7.21
CA ASP A 151 -6.11 17.98 -7.34
C ASP A 151 -5.52 17.09 -6.23
N ASN A 152 -5.10 15.88 -6.60
CA ASN A 152 -4.36 14.98 -5.71
C ASN A 152 -2.90 15.42 -5.64
N GLN A 153 -2.55 16.29 -4.69
CA GLN A 153 -1.15 16.63 -4.42
C GLN A 153 -0.56 15.67 -3.38
N ARG A 154 0.51 14.96 -3.78
CA ARG A 154 1.36 14.19 -2.88
C ARG A 154 2.22 15.19 -2.08
N LEU A 155 1.94 15.35 -0.79
CA LEU A 155 2.82 16.13 0.08
C LEU A 155 4.09 15.33 0.32
N THR A 156 5.25 15.92 -0.01
CA THR A 156 6.55 15.45 0.46
C THR A 156 6.68 15.87 1.92
N PHE A 157 6.53 14.92 2.85
CA PHE A 157 6.82 15.19 4.26
C PHE A 157 8.33 15.22 4.44
N ASP A 158 8.86 16.39 4.79
CA ASP A 158 10.27 16.57 5.16
C ASP A 158 10.44 16.06 6.60
N TYR A 159 11.04 14.88 6.74
CA TYR A 159 11.48 14.37 8.04
C TYR A 159 12.70 15.21 8.45
N GLY A 160 12.45 16.39 9.01
CA GLY A 160 13.51 17.19 9.61
C GLY A 160 14.32 16.35 10.60
N ASP A 161 15.64 16.49 10.51
CA ASP A 161 16.71 15.73 11.18
C ASP A 161 16.71 15.86 12.73
N GLU A 162 15.66 16.44 13.31
CA GLU A 162 15.55 16.81 14.72
C GLU A 162 15.42 15.61 15.69
N TRP A 163 15.20 14.40 15.18
CA TRP A 163 15.01 13.20 16.01
C TRP A 163 16.31 12.41 16.29
N ILE A 164 17.46 12.80 15.75
CA ILE A 164 18.72 12.02 15.88
C ILE A 164 19.53 12.37 17.14
N LEU A 165 19.24 13.46 17.86
CA LEU A 165 20.10 13.94 18.95
C LEU A 165 19.48 13.99 20.36
N ALA A 166 18.38 13.27 20.61
CA ALA A 166 17.84 13.13 21.96
C ALA A 166 18.41 11.87 22.66
N VAL A 167 19.73 11.85 22.92
CA VAL A 167 20.41 10.98 23.90
C VAL A 167 21.43 11.81 24.67
#